data_AF-A0AA52H851-F1
#
_entry.id   AF-A0AA52H851-F1
#
_cell.length_a   1.000
_cell.length_b   1.000
_cell.length_c   1.000
_cell.angle_alpha   90.00
_cell.angle_beta   90.00
_cell.angle_gamma   90.00
#
_symmetry.space_group_name_H-M   'P 1'
#
loop_
_entity.id
_entity.type
_entity.pdbx_description
1 polymer ?
#
loop_
_entity_poly.entity_id
_entity_poly.type
_entity_poly.pdbx_seq_one_letter_code
_entity_poly.pdbx_strand_id
1 'polypeptide(L)'
;MTIRLLILVLTVGFSIQSFANDEAKRILFVGNSFSYFNNGLHNHTANLVRGNNQWQVRKDRFRLLTLSAGRFREQVHLVEPILSTSRKKWDYVVLQAHSRTPLLAEEKSNFSKLSKELISVVRDHGAQPVLFMTWAYKNSPEMTKGLYEAYKKVADAEGVRLVPVGLAFEKIQRDYSEIDLYVRDFNGTENGELVYKKAIKHPSLAGTYLAACVFYASFYGASPEGNAYSAGLSEDVARTLQKVAWEIVSKH
;
A
#
# COMPACT_ATOMS: atom_id res chain seq x y z
N MET A 1 -49.86 -9.05 -40.78
CA MET A 1 -49.06 -9.83 -39.81
C MET A 1 -47.70 -9.17 -39.70
N THR A 2 -47.47 -8.37 -38.66
CA THR A 2 -46.23 -7.59 -38.49
C THR A 2 -45.45 -8.21 -37.34
N ILE A 3 -44.37 -8.91 -37.66
CA ILE A 3 -43.49 -9.55 -36.67
C ILE A 3 -42.65 -8.47 -36.00
N ARG A 4 -42.87 -8.21 -34.71
CA ARG A 4 -41.98 -7.38 -33.88
C ARG A 4 -40.82 -8.24 -33.39
N LEU A 5 -39.62 -7.93 -33.86
CA LEU A 5 -38.37 -8.51 -33.41
C LEU A 5 -38.04 -7.96 -32.01
N LEU A 6 -38.09 -8.79 -30.98
CA LEU A 6 -37.66 -8.44 -29.63
C LEU A 6 -36.13 -8.59 -29.56
N ILE A 7 -35.40 -7.47 -29.48
CA ILE A 7 -33.96 -7.47 -29.22
C ILE A 7 -33.77 -7.62 -27.71
N LEU A 8 -33.29 -8.78 -27.28
CA LEU A 8 -32.88 -9.04 -25.90
C LEU A 8 -31.48 -8.46 -25.69
N VAL A 9 -31.38 -7.30 -25.03
CA VAL A 9 -30.10 -6.73 -24.61
C VAL A 9 -29.66 -7.42 -23.32
N LEU A 10 -28.73 -8.38 -23.44
CA LEU A 10 -28.00 -8.95 -22.31
C LEU A 10 -27.02 -7.91 -21.78
N THR A 11 -27.43 -7.15 -20.77
CA THR A 11 -26.49 -6.34 -19.98
C THR A 11 -25.64 -7.28 -19.12
N VAL A 12 -24.39 -7.50 -19.52
CA VAL A 12 -23.37 -8.08 -18.63
C VAL A 12 -23.13 -7.06 -17.52
N GLY A 13 -23.79 -7.24 -16.38
CA GLY A 13 -23.52 -6.46 -15.18
C GLY A 13 -22.11 -6.76 -14.71
N PHE A 14 -21.18 -5.84 -14.93
CA PHE A 14 -19.93 -5.84 -14.19
C PHE A 14 -20.28 -5.50 -12.74
N SER A 15 -20.29 -6.50 -11.86
CA SER A 15 -20.39 -6.26 -10.42
C SER A 15 -19.14 -5.48 -10.00
N ILE A 16 -19.29 -4.18 -9.75
CA ILE A 16 -18.31 -3.44 -8.96
C ILE A 16 -18.33 -4.13 -7.60
N GLN A 17 -17.25 -4.83 -7.29
CA GLN A 17 -17.10 -5.47 -6.00
C GLN A 17 -16.97 -4.34 -4.97
N SER A 18 -18.09 -4.00 -4.34
CA SER A 18 -18.15 -3.06 -3.22
C SER A 18 -17.26 -3.60 -2.11
N PHE A 19 -16.05 -3.07 -2.00
CA PHE A 19 -15.09 -3.40 -0.94
C PHE A 19 -15.31 -2.57 0.33
N ALA A 20 -16.36 -1.75 0.38
CA ALA A 20 -16.79 -1.09 1.60
C ALA A 20 -17.38 -2.15 2.53
N ASN A 21 -16.53 -2.74 3.36
CA ASN A 21 -16.97 -3.57 4.46
C ASN A 21 -16.43 -2.99 5.76
N ASP A 22 -17.30 -2.87 6.75
CA ASP A 22 -17.08 -2.31 8.10
C ASP A 22 -16.15 -3.21 8.97
N GLU A 23 -15.22 -3.91 8.31
CA GLU A 23 -14.48 -5.09 8.77
C GLU A 23 -12.94 -4.92 8.76
N ALA A 24 -12.40 -3.79 8.32
CA ALA A 24 -10.94 -3.56 8.34
C ALA A 24 -10.40 -3.26 9.76
N LYS A 25 -10.67 -4.13 10.73
CA LYS A 25 -10.36 -3.90 12.16
C LYS A 25 -8.98 -4.41 12.51
N ARG A 26 -8.57 -5.53 11.95
CA ARG A 26 -7.33 -6.22 12.29
C ARG A 26 -6.48 -6.39 11.05
N ILE A 27 -5.46 -5.55 10.93
CA ILE A 27 -4.60 -5.50 9.74
C ILE A 27 -3.14 -5.78 10.13
N LEU A 28 -2.54 -6.78 9.51
CA LEU A 28 -1.11 -7.05 9.63
C LEU A 28 -0.39 -6.50 8.40
N PHE A 29 0.47 -5.51 8.61
CA PHE A 29 1.39 -5.02 7.58
C PHE A 29 2.67 -5.85 7.62
N VAL A 30 3.06 -6.40 6.47
CA VAL A 30 4.29 -7.19 6.30
C VAL A 30 5.18 -6.48 5.29
N GLY A 31 6.40 -6.14 5.67
CA GLY A 31 7.28 -5.37 4.79
C GLY A 31 8.69 -5.14 5.30
N ASN A 32 9.24 -3.98 4.96
CA ASN A 32 10.59 -3.55 5.31
C ASN A 32 10.61 -2.05 5.67
N SER A 33 11.71 -1.36 5.37
CA SER A 33 11.90 0.06 5.68
C SER A 33 10.83 0.97 5.12
N PHE A 34 10.21 0.60 3.99
CA PHE A 34 9.12 1.39 3.41
C PHE A 34 7.85 1.37 4.29
N SER A 35 7.75 0.39 5.19
CA SER A 35 6.63 0.22 6.11
C SER A 35 6.96 0.60 7.55
N TYR A 36 8.22 0.54 8.02
CA TYR A 36 8.57 0.92 9.40
C TYR A 36 9.04 2.37 9.58
N PHE A 37 9.45 3.06 8.52
CA PHE A 37 9.89 4.46 8.63
C PHE A 37 8.82 5.34 9.28
N ASN A 38 9.27 6.40 9.96
CA ASN A 38 8.41 7.40 10.58
C ASN A 38 7.40 6.78 11.56
N ASN A 39 7.85 5.96 12.52
CA ASN A 39 6.97 5.26 13.48
C ASN A 39 5.97 4.26 12.84
N GLY A 40 6.18 3.91 11.58
CA GLY A 40 5.53 2.81 10.90
C GLY A 40 4.18 3.16 10.28
N LEU A 41 4.00 2.72 9.03
CA LEU A 41 2.81 2.93 8.22
C LEU A 41 1.53 2.46 8.90
N HIS A 42 1.54 1.28 9.51
CA HIS A 42 0.41 0.74 10.25
C HIS A 42 -0.12 1.68 11.34
N ASN A 43 0.75 2.43 12.02
CA ASN A 43 0.36 3.38 13.05
C ASN A 43 -0.25 4.62 12.44
N HIS A 44 0.32 5.15 11.36
CA HIS A 44 -0.26 6.28 10.62
C HIS A 44 -1.64 5.94 10.05
N THR A 45 -1.83 4.75 9.48
CA THR A 45 -3.14 4.31 9.01
C THR A 45 -4.12 4.18 10.17
N ALA A 46 -3.72 3.58 11.30
CA ALA A 46 -4.57 3.50 12.50
C ALA A 46 -4.92 4.88 13.07
N ASN A 47 -4.02 5.85 12.98
CA ASN A 47 -4.25 7.21 13.44
C ASN A 47 -5.21 7.98 12.53
N LEU A 48 -5.25 7.71 11.23
CA LEU A 48 -6.32 8.22 10.35
C LEU A 48 -7.69 7.66 10.78
N VAL A 49 -7.78 6.37 11.08
CA VAL A 49 -9.02 5.75 11.59
C VAL A 49 -9.46 6.41 12.92
N ARG A 50 -8.51 6.71 13.81
CA ARG A 50 -8.78 7.48 15.04
C ARG A 50 -9.20 8.92 14.77
N GLY A 51 -8.53 9.59 13.84
CA GLY A 51 -8.83 10.98 13.46
C GLY A 51 -10.23 11.17 12.88
N ASN A 52 -10.82 10.09 12.35
CA ASN A 52 -12.21 10.04 11.91
C ASN A 52 -13.18 9.40 12.92
N ASN A 53 -12.74 9.16 14.17
CA ASN A 53 -13.53 8.54 15.25
C ASN A 53 -14.08 7.14 14.93
N GLN A 54 -13.43 6.41 14.01
CA GLN A 54 -13.85 5.08 13.59
C GLN A 54 -13.16 3.95 14.39
N TRP A 55 -12.16 4.30 15.20
CA TRP A 55 -11.36 3.32 15.94
C TRP A 55 -12.12 2.71 17.13
N GLN A 56 -12.27 1.39 17.14
CA GLN A 56 -12.92 0.62 18.19
C GLN A 56 -11.89 -0.04 19.11
N VAL A 57 -11.77 0.49 20.33
CA VAL A 57 -10.88 -0.05 21.38
C VAL A 57 -11.11 -1.55 21.61
N ARG A 58 -10.03 -2.33 21.71
CA ARG A 58 -9.98 -3.80 21.87
C ARG A 58 -10.49 -4.64 20.67
N LYS A 59 -11.15 -4.03 19.69
CA LYS A 59 -11.51 -4.68 18.42
C LYS A 59 -10.43 -4.45 17.38
N ASP A 60 -10.10 -3.18 17.17
CA ASP A 60 -9.15 -2.77 16.16
C ASP A 60 -7.72 -3.01 16.62
N ARG A 61 -6.91 -3.50 15.70
CA ARG A 61 -5.50 -3.79 15.93
C ARG A 61 -4.74 -3.79 14.62
N PHE A 62 -3.92 -2.77 14.41
CA PHE A 62 -2.98 -2.79 13.30
C PHE A 62 -1.60 -3.16 13.85
N ARG A 63 -0.89 -4.05 13.16
CA ARG A 63 0.48 -4.44 13.52
C ARG A 63 1.38 -4.38 12.31
N LEU A 64 2.67 -4.32 12.59
CA LEU A 64 3.72 -4.34 11.60
C LEU A 64 4.70 -5.47 11.90
N LEU A 65 4.96 -6.28 10.88
CA LEU A 65 5.99 -7.31 10.84
C LEU A 65 7.00 -6.89 9.77
N THR A 66 8.22 -6.54 10.20
CA THR A 66 9.24 -6.04 9.26
C THR A 66 10.58 -6.67 9.50
N LEU A 67 11.29 -6.88 8.39
CA LEU A 67 12.72 -7.13 8.37
C LEU A 67 13.39 -6.02 7.55
N SER A 68 14.46 -5.42 8.05
CA SER A 68 15.23 -4.43 7.30
C SER A 68 15.70 -5.02 5.98
N ALA A 69 15.43 -4.31 4.88
CA ALA A 69 15.64 -4.80 3.51
C ALA A 69 14.96 -6.14 3.16
N GLY A 70 13.98 -6.58 3.96
CA GLY A 70 13.29 -7.85 3.79
C GLY A 70 12.58 -7.96 2.44
N ARG A 71 12.58 -9.19 1.89
CA ARG A 71 11.95 -9.55 0.63
C ARG A 71 10.96 -10.70 0.87
N PHE A 72 10.23 -11.09 -0.18
CA PHE A 72 9.24 -12.15 -0.06
C PHE A 72 9.83 -13.52 0.33
N ARG A 73 11.06 -13.83 -0.08
CA ARG A 73 11.73 -15.09 0.29
C ARG A 73 12.00 -15.22 1.79
N GLU A 74 12.21 -14.10 2.49
CA GLU A 74 12.31 -14.12 3.95
C GLU A 74 10.90 -14.08 4.58
N GLN A 75 9.98 -13.30 4.00
CA GLN A 75 8.62 -13.14 4.54
C GLN A 75 7.81 -14.45 4.52
N VAL A 76 8.00 -15.35 3.55
CA VAL A 76 7.30 -16.66 3.52
C VAL A 76 7.52 -17.45 4.82
N HIS A 77 8.69 -17.33 5.45
CA HIS A 77 9.00 -18.00 6.71
C HIS A 77 8.58 -17.20 7.96
N LEU A 78 8.29 -15.91 7.82
CA LEU A 78 7.95 -15.03 8.95
C LEU A 78 6.44 -14.84 9.13
N VAL A 79 5.66 -14.90 8.04
CA VAL A 79 4.23 -14.60 8.07
C VAL A 79 3.44 -15.71 8.76
N GLU A 80 3.63 -16.96 8.35
CA GLU A 80 2.85 -18.09 8.85
C GLU A 80 2.90 -18.21 10.39
N PRO A 81 4.06 -18.21 11.07
CA PRO A 81 4.10 -18.29 12.53
C PRO A 81 3.31 -17.18 13.23
N ILE A 82 3.29 -15.97 12.67
CA ILE A 82 2.54 -14.83 13.21
C ILE A 82 1.04 -14.99 13.01
N LEU A 83 0.61 -15.60 11.89
CA LEU A 83 -0.79 -15.91 11.64
C LEU A 83 -1.28 -17.04 12.54
N SER A 84 -0.51 -18.14 12.67
CA SER A 84 -0.91 -19.31 13.46
C SER A 84 -0.96 -19.04 14.97
N THR A 85 -0.12 -18.15 15.49
CA THR A 85 -0.08 -17.82 16.93
C THR A 85 -1.06 -16.71 17.35
N SER A 86 -1.76 -16.08 16.39
CA SER A 86 -2.66 -14.98 16.70
C SER A 86 -3.97 -15.48 17.31
N ARG A 87 -4.25 -15.09 18.56
CA ARG A 87 -5.51 -15.45 19.27
C ARG A 87 -6.80 -14.99 18.58
N LYS A 88 -6.72 -13.94 17.78
CA LYS A 88 -7.84 -13.43 16.96
C LYS A 88 -7.37 -13.38 15.52
N LYS A 89 -8.24 -13.79 14.59
CA LYS A 89 -7.95 -13.75 13.15
C LYS A 89 -7.62 -12.32 12.68
N TRP A 90 -6.82 -12.24 11.64
CA TRP A 90 -6.55 -11.01 10.91
C TRP A 90 -7.62 -10.88 9.83
N ASP A 91 -8.13 -9.66 9.62
CA ASP A 91 -9.07 -9.39 8.53
C ASP A 91 -8.28 -9.22 7.23
N TYR A 92 -7.17 -8.47 7.29
CA TYR A 92 -6.28 -8.23 6.16
C TYR A 92 -4.81 -8.47 6.51
N VAL A 93 -4.06 -8.99 5.54
CA VAL A 93 -2.58 -9.03 5.58
C VAL A 93 -2.04 -8.30 4.36
N VAL A 94 -1.34 -7.19 4.62
CA VAL A 94 -0.71 -6.36 3.58
C VAL A 94 0.69 -6.90 3.30
N LEU A 95 0.95 -7.24 2.05
CA LEU A 95 2.20 -7.83 1.58
C LEU A 95 2.98 -6.82 0.74
N GLN A 96 4.13 -6.39 1.26
CA GLN A 96 5.04 -5.47 0.60
C GLN A 96 6.35 -6.16 0.21
N ALA A 97 6.59 -6.29 -1.09
CA ALA A 97 7.83 -6.81 -1.62
C ALA A 97 8.94 -5.77 -1.59
N HIS A 98 10.19 -6.21 -1.76
CA HIS A 98 11.32 -5.32 -1.91
C HIS A 98 11.16 -4.41 -3.15
N SER A 99 11.47 -3.12 -2.99
CA SER A 99 11.07 -2.02 -3.88
C SER A 99 11.50 -2.14 -5.35
N ARG A 100 12.52 -2.95 -5.65
CA ARG A 100 13.02 -3.17 -7.03
C ARG A 100 12.73 -4.56 -7.59
N THR A 101 12.43 -5.53 -6.72
CA THR A 101 12.28 -6.93 -7.10
C THR A 101 11.25 -7.17 -8.20
N PRO A 102 10.09 -6.46 -8.25
CA PRO A 102 9.15 -6.60 -9.37
C PRO A 102 9.68 -6.14 -10.74
N LEU A 103 10.77 -5.36 -10.78
CA LEU A 103 11.33 -4.78 -12.00
C LEU A 103 12.50 -5.57 -12.56
N LEU A 104 13.26 -6.27 -11.71
CA LEU A 104 14.49 -6.96 -12.10
C LEU A 104 14.17 -8.24 -12.87
N ALA A 105 14.70 -8.38 -14.08
CA ALA A 105 14.34 -9.48 -15.00
C ALA A 105 14.58 -10.86 -14.37
N GLU A 106 15.69 -11.01 -13.66
CA GLU A 106 16.08 -12.20 -12.92
C GLU A 106 15.22 -12.49 -11.69
N GLU A 107 14.51 -11.49 -11.15
CA GLU A 107 13.65 -11.64 -9.98
C GLU A 107 12.15 -11.65 -10.29
N LYS A 108 11.72 -11.31 -11.52
CA LYS A 108 10.29 -11.23 -11.89
C LYS A 108 9.55 -12.55 -11.68
N SER A 109 10.14 -13.67 -12.06
CA SER A 109 9.55 -15.00 -11.84
C SER A 109 9.41 -15.31 -10.34
N ASN A 110 10.42 -14.94 -9.56
CA ASN A 110 10.41 -15.09 -8.10
C ASN A 110 9.38 -14.17 -7.44
N PHE A 111 9.19 -12.94 -7.93
CA PHE A 111 8.17 -12.04 -7.42
C PHE A 111 6.78 -12.65 -7.55
N SER A 112 6.36 -13.08 -8.76
CA SER A 112 5.04 -13.68 -8.95
C SER A 112 4.87 -14.98 -8.16
N LYS A 113 5.88 -15.86 -8.19
CA LYS A 113 5.85 -17.14 -7.45
C LYS A 113 5.68 -16.92 -5.95
N LEU A 114 6.53 -16.09 -5.35
CA LEU A 114 6.51 -15.85 -3.90
C LEU A 114 5.30 -15.01 -3.48
N SER A 115 4.79 -14.14 -4.35
CA SER A 115 3.51 -13.47 -4.10
C SER A 115 2.39 -14.48 -3.97
N LYS A 116 2.28 -15.43 -4.92
CA LYS A 116 1.27 -16.49 -4.89
C LYS A 116 1.39 -17.35 -3.62
N GLU A 117 2.62 -17.72 -3.24
CA GLU A 117 2.88 -18.49 -2.03
C GLU A 117 2.39 -17.74 -0.76
N LEU A 118 2.79 -16.48 -0.59
CA LEU A 118 2.34 -15.65 0.52
C LEU A 118 0.82 -15.44 0.52
N ILE A 119 0.22 -15.22 -0.65
CA ILE A 119 -1.23 -15.08 -0.81
C ILE A 119 -1.95 -16.36 -0.35
N SER A 120 -1.43 -17.54 -0.71
CA SER A 120 -1.96 -18.83 -0.26
C SER A 120 -1.89 -18.93 1.26
N VAL A 121 -0.71 -18.71 1.85
CA VAL A 121 -0.50 -18.76 3.30
C VAL A 121 -1.49 -17.87 4.06
N VAL A 122 -1.71 -16.65 3.57
CA VAL A 122 -2.67 -15.70 4.16
C VAL A 122 -4.11 -16.23 4.07
N ARG A 123 -4.51 -16.78 2.92
CA ARG A 123 -5.84 -17.36 2.70
C ARG A 123 -6.09 -18.59 3.57
N ASP A 124 -5.10 -19.46 3.69
CA ASP A 124 -5.16 -20.68 4.50
C ASP A 124 -5.37 -20.37 5.98
N HIS A 125 -4.97 -19.17 6.42
CA HIS A 125 -5.22 -18.65 7.78
C HIS A 125 -6.50 -17.79 7.88
N GLY A 126 -7.31 -17.72 6.83
CA GLY A 126 -8.62 -17.08 6.80
C GLY A 126 -8.59 -15.55 6.76
N ALA A 127 -7.47 -14.94 6.37
CA ALA A 127 -7.35 -13.49 6.19
C ALA A 127 -7.38 -13.13 4.69
N GLN A 128 -7.69 -11.87 4.38
CA GLN A 128 -7.65 -11.35 3.02
C GLN A 128 -6.27 -10.79 2.68
N PRO A 129 -5.55 -11.35 1.69
CA PRO A 129 -4.27 -10.79 1.26
C PRO A 129 -4.48 -9.50 0.45
N VAL A 130 -3.59 -8.54 0.67
CA VAL A 130 -3.58 -7.23 0.02
C VAL A 130 -2.17 -6.94 -0.48
N LEU A 131 -2.03 -6.62 -1.76
CA LEU A 131 -0.73 -6.26 -2.33
C LEU A 131 -0.47 -4.76 -2.15
N PHE A 132 0.69 -4.43 -1.60
CA PHE A 132 1.18 -3.06 -1.48
C PHE A 132 2.13 -2.75 -2.64
N MET A 133 1.62 -2.04 -3.66
CA MET A 133 2.50 -1.46 -4.69
C MET A 133 3.19 -0.21 -4.12
N THR A 134 4.48 -0.37 -3.85
CA THR A 134 5.40 0.71 -3.45
C THR A 134 5.64 1.72 -4.59
N TRP A 135 6.51 2.71 -4.34
CA TRP A 135 6.79 3.82 -5.25
C TRP A 135 8.13 3.71 -5.99
N ALA A 136 8.23 4.48 -7.08
CA ALA A 136 9.47 4.77 -7.77
C ALA A 136 10.44 5.54 -6.85
N TYR A 137 11.75 5.38 -7.06
CA TYR A 137 12.73 6.22 -6.36
C TYR A 137 12.64 7.65 -6.89
N LYS A 138 12.95 8.64 -6.05
CA LYS A 138 12.81 10.06 -6.41
C LYS A 138 13.57 10.41 -7.70
N ASN A 139 14.74 9.81 -7.87
CA ASN A 139 15.61 10.00 -9.04
C ASN A 139 15.46 8.90 -10.11
N SER A 140 14.39 8.10 -10.06
CA SER A 140 14.07 7.08 -11.06
C SER A 140 12.56 6.96 -11.27
N PRO A 141 11.86 8.06 -11.65
CA PRO A 141 10.40 8.09 -11.77
C PRO A 141 9.84 7.09 -12.79
N GLU A 142 10.63 6.70 -13.79
CA GLU A 142 10.28 5.70 -14.82
C GLU A 142 9.95 4.31 -14.24
N MET A 143 10.35 4.03 -12.99
CA MET A 143 10.01 2.78 -12.30
C MET A 143 8.50 2.58 -12.12
N THR A 144 7.70 3.65 -12.02
CA THR A 144 6.27 3.57 -11.63
C THR A 144 5.47 2.65 -12.53
N LYS A 145 5.63 2.80 -13.85
CA LYS A 145 4.91 1.99 -14.84
C LYS A 145 5.18 0.50 -14.67
N GLY A 146 6.45 0.13 -14.59
CA GLY A 146 6.85 -1.27 -14.42
C GLY A 146 6.39 -1.87 -13.09
N LEU A 147 6.37 -1.07 -12.02
CA LEU A 147 5.85 -1.50 -10.71
C LEU A 147 4.36 -1.76 -10.81
N TYR A 148 3.60 -0.83 -11.41
CA TYR A 148 2.16 -0.97 -11.57
C TYR A 148 1.80 -2.22 -12.37
N GLU A 149 2.42 -2.41 -13.53
CA GLU A 149 2.18 -3.57 -14.39
C GLU A 149 2.49 -4.89 -13.67
N ALA A 150 3.61 -4.96 -12.95
CA ALA A 150 4.00 -6.17 -12.24
C ALA A 150 3.04 -6.52 -11.10
N TYR A 151 2.68 -5.54 -10.26
CA TYR A 151 1.75 -5.75 -9.15
C TYR A 151 0.33 -6.03 -9.64
N LYS A 152 -0.15 -5.27 -10.64
CA LYS A 152 -1.48 -5.46 -11.23
C LYS A 152 -1.63 -6.85 -11.84
N LYS A 153 -0.60 -7.35 -12.54
CA LYS A 153 -0.62 -8.71 -13.08
C LYS A 153 -0.85 -9.77 -12.00
N VAL A 154 -0.17 -9.66 -10.85
CA VAL A 154 -0.36 -10.61 -9.73
C VAL A 154 -1.74 -10.40 -9.08
N ALA A 155 -2.14 -9.15 -8.87
CA ALA A 155 -3.44 -8.82 -8.27
C ALA A 155 -4.61 -9.39 -9.07
N ASP A 156 -4.59 -9.21 -10.39
CA ASP A 156 -5.61 -9.70 -11.30
C ASP A 156 -5.58 -11.24 -11.38
N ALA A 157 -4.39 -11.85 -11.47
CA ALA A 157 -4.26 -13.31 -11.57
C ALA A 157 -4.69 -14.04 -10.30
N GLU A 158 -4.43 -13.45 -9.14
CA GLU A 158 -4.75 -14.07 -7.85
C GLU A 158 -6.08 -13.57 -7.27
N GLY A 159 -6.75 -12.58 -7.88
CA GLY A 159 -8.00 -12.01 -7.40
C GLY A 159 -7.86 -11.35 -6.03
N VAL A 160 -6.82 -10.53 -5.84
CA VAL A 160 -6.51 -9.85 -4.56
C VAL A 160 -6.51 -8.34 -4.72
N ARG A 161 -6.80 -7.62 -3.64
CA ARG A 161 -6.79 -6.15 -3.66
C ARG A 161 -5.37 -5.63 -3.87
N LEU A 162 -5.23 -4.68 -4.79
CA LEU A 162 -4.02 -3.89 -4.98
C LEU A 162 -4.18 -2.52 -4.33
N VAL A 163 -3.24 -2.10 -3.48
CA VAL A 163 -3.16 -0.74 -2.95
C VAL A 163 -2.05 0.02 -3.69
N PRO A 164 -2.39 0.94 -4.62
CA PRO A 164 -1.44 1.54 -5.57
C PRO A 164 -0.75 2.80 -5.03
N VAL A 165 -0.04 2.69 -3.89
CA VAL A 165 0.64 3.84 -3.26
C VAL A 165 1.62 4.51 -4.22
N GLY A 166 2.31 3.74 -5.06
CA GLY A 166 3.25 4.29 -6.04
C GLY A 166 2.64 5.30 -7.02
N LEU A 167 1.36 5.15 -7.39
CA LEU A 167 0.68 6.10 -8.28
C LEU A 167 0.40 7.43 -7.56
N ALA A 168 0.12 7.40 -6.26
CA ALA A 168 -0.01 8.62 -5.47
C ALA A 168 1.32 9.36 -5.33
N PHE A 169 2.42 8.63 -5.12
CA PHE A 169 3.77 9.21 -5.10
C PHE A 169 4.15 9.86 -6.44
N GLU A 170 3.84 9.20 -7.56
CA GLU A 170 4.07 9.76 -8.89
C GLU A 170 3.28 11.05 -9.09
N LYS A 171 2.00 11.08 -8.69
CA LYS A 171 1.15 12.26 -8.82
C LYS A 171 1.66 13.44 -8.00
N ILE A 172 2.06 13.23 -6.75
CA ILE A 172 2.63 14.32 -5.93
C ILE A 172 3.93 14.83 -6.54
N GLN A 173 4.84 13.96 -6.97
CA GLN A 173 6.09 14.41 -7.56
C GLN A 173 5.89 15.22 -8.84
N ARG A 174 4.88 14.88 -9.64
CA ARG A 174 4.56 15.57 -10.89
C ARG A 174 3.83 16.90 -10.67
N ASP A 175 2.82 16.90 -9.81
CA ASP A 175 1.85 18.00 -9.72
C ASP A 175 2.09 18.92 -8.50
N TYR A 176 2.84 18.47 -7.49
CA TYR A 176 3.07 19.13 -6.19
C TYR A 176 4.52 18.94 -5.71
N SER A 177 5.47 19.24 -6.60
CA SER A 177 6.91 18.96 -6.41
C SER A 177 7.55 19.61 -5.18
N GLU A 178 6.91 20.63 -4.61
CA GLU A 178 7.29 21.29 -3.37
C GLU A 178 7.09 20.41 -2.12
N ILE A 179 6.22 19.39 -2.21
CA ILE A 179 6.01 18.43 -1.13
C ILE A 179 7.01 17.29 -1.27
N ASP A 180 8.11 17.35 -0.51
CA ASP A 180 9.12 16.28 -0.56
C ASP A 180 8.63 15.01 0.15
N LEU A 181 8.35 13.97 -0.64
CA LEU A 181 7.94 12.66 -0.14
C LEU A 181 9.10 11.77 0.31
N TYR A 182 10.35 12.23 0.18
CA TYR A 182 11.54 11.41 0.41
C TYR A 182 12.51 12.04 1.40
N VAL A 183 13.34 11.20 2.00
CA VAL A 183 14.53 11.62 2.75
C VAL A 183 15.80 11.08 2.10
N ARG A 184 16.90 11.80 2.26
CA ARG A 184 18.22 11.33 1.84
C ARG A 184 18.78 10.36 2.87
N ASP A 185 19.21 9.19 2.41
CA ASP A 185 19.87 8.21 3.27
C ASP A 185 21.32 8.58 3.48
N PHE A 186 21.75 8.68 4.74
CA PHE A 186 23.17 8.88 5.07
C PHE A 186 24.02 7.69 4.61
N ASN A 187 25.18 7.99 4.05
CA ASN A 187 26.15 7.00 3.56
C ASN A 187 27.50 7.05 4.29
N GLY A 188 27.77 8.12 5.04
CA GLY A 188 29.03 8.34 5.74
C GLY A 188 29.52 9.77 5.59
N THR A 189 30.78 10.01 5.92
CA THR A 189 31.44 11.30 5.76
C THR A 189 32.64 11.19 4.84
N GLU A 190 32.88 12.21 4.01
CA GLU A 190 34.08 12.33 3.17
C GLU A 190 34.65 13.74 3.38
N ASN A 191 35.93 13.85 3.76
CA ASN A 191 36.60 15.12 4.06
C ASN A 191 35.86 16.03 5.07
N GLY A 192 35.14 15.43 6.03
CA GLY A 192 34.35 16.15 7.02
C GLY A 192 32.94 16.56 6.57
N GLU A 193 32.57 16.28 5.33
CA GLU A 193 31.23 16.57 4.79
C GLU A 193 30.32 15.34 4.82
N LEU A 194 29.02 15.55 4.98
CA LEU A 194 28.02 14.48 4.95
C LEU A 194 27.79 13.96 3.53
N VAL A 195 27.99 12.66 3.33
CA VAL A 195 27.72 11.97 2.06
C VAL A 195 26.43 11.16 2.19
N TYR A 196 25.60 11.25 1.14
CA TYR A 196 24.32 10.55 1.07
C TYR A 196 24.31 9.51 -0.04
N LYS A 197 23.43 8.51 0.08
CA LYS A 197 23.26 7.49 -0.96
C LYS A 197 22.69 8.14 -2.21
N LYS A 198 23.16 7.66 -3.37
CA LYS A 198 22.66 8.09 -4.68
C LYS A 198 21.18 7.76 -4.89
N ALA A 199 20.72 6.62 -4.37
CA ALA A 199 19.31 6.25 -4.45
C ALA A 199 18.51 6.96 -3.34
N ILE A 200 17.51 7.75 -3.73
CA ILE A 200 16.62 8.46 -2.81
C ILE A 200 15.28 7.74 -2.81
N LYS A 201 15.02 6.98 -1.75
CA LYS A 201 13.96 5.96 -1.77
C LYS A 201 13.11 5.88 -0.51
N HIS A 202 13.66 6.23 0.65
CA HIS A 202 12.92 6.13 1.90
C HIS A 202 11.97 7.32 2.07
N PRO A 203 10.79 7.09 2.65
CA PRO A 203 9.76 8.11 2.71
C PRO A 203 10.11 9.15 3.78
N SER A 204 9.86 10.42 3.48
CA SER A 204 9.68 11.45 4.50
C SER A 204 8.39 11.19 5.29
N LEU A 205 8.15 11.98 6.33
CA LEU A 205 6.88 11.93 7.06
C LEU A 205 5.69 12.18 6.13
N ALA A 206 5.83 13.09 5.16
CA ALA A 206 4.83 13.33 4.11
C ALA A 206 4.61 12.10 3.22
N GLY A 207 5.70 11.42 2.82
CA GLY A 207 5.63 10.15 2.08
C GLY A 207 4.89 9.05 2.85
N THR A 208 5.20 8.85 4.13
CA THR A 208 4.52 7.86 4.97
C THR A 208 3.05 8.24 5.19
N TYR A 209 2.75 9.52 5.39
CA TYR A 209 1.37 9.99 5.57
C TYR A 209 0.53 9.82 4.30
N LEU A 210 1.08 10.11 3.12
CA LEU A 210 0.41 9.85 1.84
C LEU A 210 0.09 8.35 1.69
N ALA A 211 1.07 7.48 1.96
CA ALA A 211 0.84 6.04 1.93
C ALA A 211 -0.28 5.62 2.89
N ALA A 212 -0.30 6.17 4.11
CA ALA A 212 -1.34 5.91 5.09
C ALA A 212 -2.73 6.35 4.60
N CYS A 213 -2.83 7.51 3.95
CA CYS A 213 -4.06 8.01 3.35
C CYS A 213 -4.58 7.08 2.24
N VAL A 214 -3.69 6.57 1.38
CA VAL A 214 -4.05 5.60 0.34
C VAL A 214 -4.58 4.31 0.97
N PHE A 215 -3.90 3.78 1.99
CA PHE A 215 -4.38 2.59 2.70
C PHE A 215 -5.73 2.82 3.39
N TYR A 216 -5.90 3.96 4.06
CA TYR A 216 -7.18 4.33 4.67
C TYR A 216 -8.30 4.34 3.62
N ALA A 217 -8.09 5.05 2.51
CA ALA A 217 -9.08 5.10 1.43
C ALA A 217 -9.40 3.72 0.85
N SER A 218 -8.37 2.89 0.63
CA SER A 218 -8.53 1.53 0.09
C SER A 218 -9.22 0.55 1.05
N PHE A 219 -9.14 0.75 2.36
CA PHE A 219 -9.78 -0.13 3.35
C PHE A 219 -11.19 0.29 3.71
N TYR A 220 -11.43 1.61 3.83
CA TYR A 220 -12.69 2.15 4.32
C TYR A 220 -13.60 2.65 3.20
N GLY A 221 -13.12 2.70 1.95
CA GLY A 221 -13.91 3.22 0.83
C GLY A 221 -14.32 4.68 1.03
N ALA A 222 -13.53 5.43 1.81
CA ALA A 222 -13.85 6.78 2.25
C ALA A 222 -12.67 7.72 2.01
N SER A 223 -12.98 8.97 1.64
CA SER A 223 -11.97 10.01 1.49
C SER A 223 -11.29 10.28 2.84
N PRO A 224 -9.95 10.38 2.90
CA PRO A 224 -9.24 10.89 4.06
C PRO A 224 -9.24 12.43 4.12
N GLU A 225 -9.84 13.12 3.14
CA GLU A 225 -9.90 14.59 3.12
C GLU A 225 -10.62 15.13 4.35
N GLY A 226 -9.99 16.10 5.02
CA GLY A 226 -10.51 16.71 6.24
C GLY A 226 -10.28 15.88 7.51
N ASN A 227 -9.55 14.77 7.42
CA ASN A 227 -9.16 14.00 8.60
C ASN A 227 -8.30 14.86 9.54
N ALA A 228 -8.67 14.91 10.83
CA ALA A 228 -8.01 15.72 11.84
C ALA A 228 -6.56 15.28 12.13
N TYR A 229 -6.22 14.02 11.86
CA TYR A 229 -4.86 13.53 12.00
C TYR A 229 -4.02 13.89 10.77
N SER A 230 -3.08 14.82 10.90
CA SER A 230 -2.17 15.27 9.83
C SER A 230 -0.75 14.69 9.91
N ALA A 231 -0.49 13.80 10.87
CA ALA A 231 0.86 13.36 11.25
C ALA A 231 1.82 14.50 11.67
N GLY A 232 1.32 15.72 11.94
CA GLY A 232 2.15 16.88 12.27
C GLY A 232 2.59 17.70 11.05
N LEU A 233 2.08 17.39 9.86
CA LEU A 233 2.25 18.20 8.66
C LEU A 233 1.37 19.46 8.75
N SER A 234 1.75 20.50 7.99
CA SER A 234 0.89 21.67 7.80
C SER A 234 -0.44 21.27 7.16
N GLU A 235 -1.48 22.07 7.43
CA GLU A 235 -2.83 21.79 6.94
C GLU A 235 -2.88 21.66 5.41
N ASP A 236 -2.24 22.58 4.68
CA ASP A 236 -2.24 22.57 3.22
C ASP A 236 -1.57 21.32 2.63
N VAL A 237 -0.43 20.91 3.22
CA VAL A 237 0.27 19.69 2.80
C VAL A 237 -0.60 18.47 3.10
N ALA A 238 -1.13 18.36 4.32
CA ALA A 238 -1.97 17.23 4.71
C ALA A 238 -3.22 17.10 3.82
N ARG A 239 -3.95 18.20 3.58
CA ARG A 239 -5.13 18.21 2.70
C ARG A 239 -4.78 17.80 1.27
N THR A 240 -3.66 18.30 0.73
CA THR A 240 -3.21 17.92 -0.61
C THR A 240 -2.93 16.42 -0.71
N LEU A 241 -2.22 15.85 0.27
CA LEU A 241 -1.93 14.41 0.30
C LEU A 241 -3.19 13.56 0.47
N GLN A 242 -4.13 13.99 1.32
CA GLN A 242 -5.42 13.32 1.50
C GLN A 242 -6.23 13.30 0.20
N LYS A 243 -6.34 14.45 -0.48
CA LYS A 243 -7.05 14.58 -1.76
C LYS A 243 -6.43 13.70 -2.84
N VAL A 244 -5.10 13.72 -2.99
CA VAL A 244 -4.41 12.88 -3.97
C VAL A 244 -4.59 11.40 -3.67
N ALA A 245 -4.54 10.99 -2.40
CA ALA A 245 -4.82 9.60 -2.04
C ALA A 245 -6.23 9.17 -2.47
N TRP A 246 -7.24 10.01 -2.22
CA TRP A 246 -8.63 9.74 -2.65
C TRP A 246 -8.75 9.64 -4.16
N GLU A 247 -8.20 10.59 -4.91
CA GLU A 247 -8.26 10.62 -6.38
C GLU A 247 -7.62 9.37 -7.01
N ILE A 248 -6.56 8.84 -6.42
CA ILE A 248 -5.91 7.63 -6.90
C ILE A 248 -6.79 6.41 -6.62
N VAL A 249 -7.25 6.25 -5.38
CA VAL A 249 -8.05 5.09 -4.99
C VAL A 249 -9.42 5.08 -5.68
N SER A 250 -10.06 6.22 -5.91
CA SER A 250 -11.38 6.27 -6.57
C SER A 250 -11.35 5.88 -8.06
N LYS A 251 -10.16 5.72 -8.65
CA LYS A 251 -9.96 5.36 -10.07
C LYS A 251 -9.49 3.91 -10.27
N HIS A 252 -9.22 3.17 -9.18
CA HIS A 252 -8.59 1.84 -9.20
C HIS A 252 -9.33 0.87 -8.27
#